data_AF-A0A1E4IXW6-F1
#
_entry.id   AF-A0A1E4IXW6-F1
#
_cell.length_a   1.000
_cell.length_b   1.000
_cell.length_c   1.000
_cell.angle_alpha   90.00
_cell.angle_beta   90.00
_cell.angle_gamma   90.00
#
_symmetry.space_group_name_H-M   'P 1'
#
loop_
_entity.id
_entity.type
_entity.pdbx_description
1 polymer ?
#
loop_
_entity_poly.entity_id
_entity_poly.type
_entity_poly.pdbx_seq_one_letter_code
_entity_poly.pdbx_strand_id
1 'polypeptide(L)'
;MKLRLLLVVLLLANAGYFLWARGDLVGFGLAPAGLNEREPQRLARQIRPEWLQIRKDAKPAAPAPAAAAPAPSPAPAPAPSP
;
A
#
# COMPACT_ATOMS: atom_id res chain seq x y z
N MET A 1 4.49 -41.06 12.52
CA MET A 1 5.46 -40.76 11.43
C MET A 1 4.83 -39.93 10.29
N LYS A 2 3.70 -40.33 9.72
CA LYS A 2 2.99 -39.60 8.63
C LYS A 2 2.74 -38.11 8.91
N LEU A 3 2.35 -37.76 10.14
CA LEU A 3 2.06 -36.37 10.53
C LEU A 3 3.29 -35.45 10.52
N ARG A 4 4.47 -35.99 10.88
CA ARG A 4 5.74 -35.22 10.84
C ARG A 4 6.15 -34.96 9.39
N LEU A 5 5.99 -35.94 8.51
CA LEU A 5 6.23 -35.77 7.08
C LEU A 5 5.31 -34.68 6.49
N LEU A 6 4.01 -34.73 6.82
CA LEU A 6 3.04 -33.71 6.42
C LEU A 6 3.44 -32.32 6.91
N LEU A 7 3.86 -32.18 8.17
CA LEU A 7 4.35 -30.91 8.70
C LEU A 7 5.57 -30.38 7.96
N VAL A 8 6.54 -31.25 7.66
CA VAL A 8 7.75 -30.87 6.91
C VAL A 8 7.38 -30.40 5.49
N VAL A 9 6.51 -31.14 4.79
CA VAL A 9 6.02 -30.76 3.46
C VAL A 9 5.28 -29.43 3.50
N LEU A 10 4.41 -29.23 4.49
CA LEU A 10 3.68 -27.98 4.67
C LEU A 10 4.64 -26.81 4.91
N LEU A 11 5.67 -27.01 5.73
CA LEU A 11 6.66 -25.98 6.02
C LEU A 11 7.48 -25.61 4.77
N LEU A 12 7.89 -26.61 3.98
CA LEU A 12 8.57 -26.41 2.70
C LEU A 12 7.70 -25.64 1.70
N ALA A 13 6.43 -26.02 1.57
CA ALA A 13 5.49 -25.32 0.69
C ALA A 13 5.31 -23.85 1.11
N ASN A 14 5.20 -23.60 2.42
CA ASN A 14 5.03 -22.25 2.95
C ASN A 14 6.29 -21.40 2.77
N ALA A 15 7.47 -21.97 3.02
CA ALA A 15 8.74 -21.30 2.75
C ALA A 15 8.91 -20.96 1.27
N GLY A 16 8.62 -21.91 0.37
CA GLY A 16 8.65 -21.66 -1.08
C GLY A 16 7.69 -20.55 -1.48
N TYR A 17 6.47 -20.56 -0.96
CA TYR A 17 5.48 -19.49 -1.17
C TYR A 17 5.98 -18.13 -0.65
N PHE A 18 6.60 -18.12 0.53
CA PHE A 18 7.13 -16.89 1.13
C PHE A 18 8.24 -16.26 0.28
N LEU A 19 9.21 -17.07 -0.19
CA LEU A 19 10.27 -16.59 -1.09
C LEU A 19 9.69 -16.09 -2.43
N TRP A 20 8.68 -16.78 -2.96
CA TRP A 20 8.01 -16.38 -4.19
C TRP A 20 7.24 -15.06 -4.03
N ALA A 21 6.46 -14.91 -2.96
CA ALA A 21 5.69 -13.71 -2.66
C ALA A 21 6.56 -12.50 -2.32
N ARG A 22 7.79 -12.72 -1.83
CA ARG A 22 8.78 -11.66 -1.59
C ARG A 22 9.45 -11.16 -2.88
N GLY A 23 9.36 -11.93 -3.96
CA GLY A 23 10.03 -11.62 -5.22
C GLY A 23 11.48 -12.09 -5.30
N ASP A 24 11.96 -12.93 -4.38
CA ASP A 24 13.30 -13.53 -4.47
C ASP A 24 13.44 -14.42 -5.72
N LEU A 25 12.31 -14.87 -6.29
CA LEU A 25 12.24 -15.67 -7.52
C LEU A 25 12.12 -14.81 -8.80
N VAL A 26 12.14 -13.47 -8.71
CA VAL A 26 12.05 -12.59 -9.89
C VAL A 26 13.19 -12.85 -10.88
N GLY A 27 14.41 -13.11 -10.39
CA GLY A 27 15.57 -13.43 -11.25
C GLY A 27 15.44 -14.74 -12.03
N PHE A 28 14.53 -15.63 -11.61
CA PHE A 28 14.27 -16.92 -12.27
C PHE A 28 13.07 -16.85 -13.24
N GLY A 29 12.45 -15.67 -13.45
CA GLY A 29 11.31 -15.50 -14.36
C GLY A 29 10.00 -16.11 -13.85
N LEU A 30 9.96 -16.57 -12.59
CA LEU A 30 8.81 -17.22 -11.98
C LEU A 30 7.88 -16.24 -11.24
N ALA A 31 8.22 -14.95 -11.21
CA ALA A 31 7.42 -13.94 -10.55
C ALA A 31 6.41 -13.28 -11.52
N PRO A 32 5.12 -13.21 -11.16
CA PRO A 32 4.16 -12.35 -11.83
C PRO A 32 4.68 -10.91 -11.97
N ALA A 33 4.56 -10.32 -13.16
CA ALA A 33 4.97 -8.95 -13.43
C ALA A 33 4.44 -7.95 -12.37
N GLY A 34 3.22 -8.17 -11.89
CA GLY A 34 2.56 -7.31 -10.89
C GLY A 34 3.02 -7.44 -9.44
N LEU A 35 3.99 -8.31 -9.08
CA LEU A 35 4.51 -8.36 -7.69
C LEU A 35 5.25 -7.08 -7.28
N ASN A 36 5.85 -6.38 -8.26
CA ASN A 36 6.56 -5.13 -8.02
C ASN A 36 5.69 -3.89 -8.26
N GLU A 37 4.65 -3.98 -9.10
CA GLU A 37 3.68 -2.90 -9.28
C GLU A 37 2.68 -2.86 -8.13
N ARG A 38 3.09 -2.27 -7.00
CA ARG A 38 2.20 -2.09 -5.84
C ARG A 38 1.08 -1.07 -6.06
N GLU A 39 1.18 -0.21 -7.08
CA GLU A 39 0.28 0.93 -7.24
C GLU A 39 -0.06 1.30 -8.71
N PRO A 40 -0.45 0.35 -9.59
CA PRO A 40 -0.90 0.69 -10.95
C PRO A 40 -2.10 1.66 -10.91
N GLN A 41 -2.93 1.54 -9.88
CA GLN A 41 -4.09 2.39 -9.68
C GLN A 41 -3.73 3.85 -9.38
N ARG A 42 -2.52 4.14 -8.90
CA ARG A 42 -2.08 5.54 -8.74
C ARG A 42 -1.84 6.21 -10.09
N LEU A 43 -1.28 5.49 -11.06
CA LEU A 43 -1.09 6.01 -12.42
C LEU A 43 -2.44 6.33 -13.08
N ALA A 44 -3.43 5.45 -12.92
CA ALA A 44 -4.79 5.68 -13.44
C ALA A 44 -5.53 6.85 -12.78
N ARG A 45 -5.13 7.26 -11.56
CA ARG A 45 -5.73 8.34 -10.79
C ARG A 45 -4.92 9.65 -10.83
N GLN A 46 -3.78 9.67 -11.52
CA GLN A 46 -3.00 10.89 -11.67
C GLN A 46 -3.71 11.84 -12.62
N ILE A 47 -4.26 12.91 -12.07
CA ILE A 47 -4.85 14.00 -12.84
C ILE A 47 -3.71 14.93 -13.25
N ARG A 48 -3.39 14.92 -14.55
CA ARG A 48 -2.55 15.91 -15.24
C ARG A 48 -1.15 16.14 -14.65
N PRO A 49 -0.31 15.09 -14.55
CA PRO A 49 1.07 15.24 -14.07
C PRO A 49 1.88 16.25 -14.91
N GLU A 50 1.54 16.46 -16.18
CA GLU A 50 2.21 17.39 -17.09
C GLU A 50 2.13 18.87 -16.67
N TRP A 51 1.23 19.20 -15.74
CA TRP A 51 1.09 20.54 -15.20
C TRP A 51 2.03 20.85 -14.04
N LEU A 52 2.72 19.84 -13.51
CA LEU A 52 3.66 20.01 -12.42
C LEU A 52 5.00 20.54 -12.95
N GLN A 53 5.28 21.83 -12.72
CA GLN A 53 6.59 22.42 -13.03
C GLN A 53 7.53 22.35 -11.82
N ILE A 54 8.55 21.49 -11.91
CA ILE A 54 9.59 21.37 -10.87
C ILE A 54 10.50 22.59 -10.95
N ARG A 55 10.39 23.51 -10.00
CA ARG A 55 11.27 24.68 -9.88
C ARG A 55 12.53 24.28 -9.13
N LYS A 56 13.70 24.46 -9.76
CA LYS A 56 15.03 24.11 -9.20
C LYS A 56 15.39 24.87 -7.92
N ASP A 57 14.70 25.97 -7.62
CA ASP A 57 15.00 26.85 -6.49
C ASP A 57 13.96 26.80 -5.36
N ALA A 58 13.18 25.73 -5.26
CA ALA A 58 12.37 25.49 -4.08
C ALA A 58 13.25 24.84 -3.01
N LYS A 59 13.78 25.66 -2.08
CA LYS A 59 14.19 25.21 -0.75
C LYS A 59 13.21 24.13 -0.29
N PRO A 60 13.66 22.94 0.18
CA PRO A 60 12.75 21.86 0.52
C PRO A 60 11.68 22.39 1.45
N ALA A 61 10.45 22.45 0.94
CA ALA A 61 9.30 22.83 1.75
C ALA A 61 9.20 21.75 2.82
N ALA A 62 9.40 22.15 4.08
CA ALA A 62 9.13 21.29 5.21
C ALA A 62 7.75 20.67 5.03
N PRO A 63 7.54 19.40 5.39
CA PRO A 63 6.24 18.75 5.25
C PRO A 63 5.20 19.66 5.88
N ALA A 64 4.24 20.13 5.07
CA ALA A 64 3.14 20.91 5.58
C ALA A 64 2.44 20.08 6.67
N PRO A 65 2.12 20.67 7.84
CA PRO A 65 1.37 19.93 8.85
C PRO A 65 0.11 19.40 8.18
N ALA A 66 -0.15 18.10 8.35
CA ALA A 66 -1.38 17.49 7.88
C ALA A 66 -2.53 18.38 8.34
N ALA A 67 -3.20 19.03 7.39
CA ALA A 67 -4.35 19.87 7.68
C ALA A 67 -5.29 18.99 8.49
N ALA A 68 -5.50 19.38 9.76
CA ALA A 68 -6.40 18.67 10.64
C ALA A 68 -7.71 18.50 9.87
N ALA A 69 -8.11 17.23 9.67
CA ALA A 69 -9.42 16.93 9.13
C ALA A 69 -10.44 17.78 9.90
N PRO A 70 -11.38 18.46 9.23
CA PRO A 70 -12.37 19.27 9.93
C PRO A 70 -13.02 18.37 10.98
N ALA A 71 -12.94 18.79 12.25
CA ALA A 71 -13.59 18.09 13.34
C ALA A 71 -15.07 17.90 12.94
N PRO A 72 -15.66 16.72 13.19
CA PRO A 72 -17.06 16.49 12.85
C PRO A 72 -17.90 17.58 13.52
N SER A 73 -18.72 18.27 12.71
CA SER A 73 -19.65 19.28 13.22
C SER A 73 -20.47 18.67 14.37
N PRO A 74 -20.60 19.37 15.52
CA PRO A 74 -21.38 18.84 16.64
C PRO A 74 -22.82 18.62 16.17
N ALA A 75 -23.34 17.42 16.43
CA ALA A 75 -24.72 17.06 16.14
C ALA A 75 -25.68 18.07 16.78
N PRO A 76 -26.78 18.46 16.10
CA PRO A 76 -27.74 19.38 16.66
C PRO A 76 -28.33 18.80 17.95
N ALA A 77 -28.32 19.62 19.02
CA ALA A 77 -28.89 19.25 20.31
C ALA A 77 -30.38 18.91 20.15
N PRO A 78 -30.91 17.89 20.86
CA PRO A 78 -32.32 17.56 20.80
C PRO A 78 -33.16 18.74 21.32
N ALA A 79 -34.18 19.11 20.55
CA ALA A 79 -35.13 20.16 20.92
C ALA A 79 -35.83 19.79 22.24
N PRO A 80 -36.09 20.76 23.14
CA PRO A 80 -36.86 20.48 24.34
C PRO A 80 -38.28 20.08 23.96
N SER A 81 -38.72 18.94 24.49
CA SER A 81 -40.12 18.49 24.40
C SER A 81 -41.04 19.42 25.20
N PRO A 82 -42.29 19.65 24.75
CA PRO A 82 -43.27 20.50 25.45
C PRO A 82 -43.76 19.90 26.77
#